data_AF-A0A848LIY8-F1
#
_entry.id   AF-A0A848LIY8-F1
#
_cell.length_a   1.000
_cell.length_b   1.000
_cell.length_c   1.000
_cell.angle_alpha   90.00
_cell.angle_beta   90.00
_cell.angle_gamma   90.00
#
_symmetry.space_group_name_H-M   'P 1'
#
loop_
_entity.id
_entity.type
_entity.pdbx_description
1 polymer ?
#
loop_
_entity_poly.entity_id
_entity_poly.type
_entity_poly.pdbx_seq_one_letter_code
_entity_poly.pdbx_strand_id
1 'polypeptide(L)'
;MGARKEWKFGAHVARLEQSDVLVVSFSGPTSFDEARRSVEICEELGSLQPFYLVMDVSDSTIDTKSREYISRNLKAEWFHGILYVGLGLAQRAMAKAILLALYFTGKWSVEVDFVPTEQAAHALILRRREQRLAHAA
;
A
#
# COMPACT_ATOMS: atom_id res chain seq x y z
N MET A 1 -5.07 -16.95 17.03
CA MET A 1 -5.20 -16.91 15.56
C MET A 1 -6.28 -15.88 15.24
N GLY A 2 -5.87 -14.63 14.98
CA GLY A 2 -6.79 -13.51 14.77
C GLY A 2 -7.61 -13.67 13.49
N ALA A 3 -8.85 -13.23 13.51
CA ALA A 3 -9.75 -13.29 12.36
C ALA A 3 -9.11 -12.57 11.16
N ARG A 4 -8.88 -13.32 10.07
CA ARG A 4 -8.38 -12.80 8.79
C ARG A 4 -9.56 -12.15 8.08
N LYS A 5 -9.60 -10.82 8.02
CA LYS A 5 -10.58 -10.12 7.18
C LYS A 5 -10.06 -10.09 5.74
N GLU A 6 -10.91 -10.49 4.80
CA GLU A 6 -10.59 -10.52 3.36
C GLU A 6 -11.66 -9.76 2.60
N TRP A 7 -11.24 -8.99 1.60
CA TRP A 7 -12.11 -8.32 0.65
C TRP A 7 -11.76 -8.80 -0.76
N LYS A 8 -12.78 -9.01 -1.57
CA LYS A 8 -12.65 -9.20 -3.01
C LYS A 8 -13.40 -8.08 -3.71
N PHE A 9 -12.77 -7.47 -4.70
CA PHE A 9 -13.36 -6.39 -5.49
C PHE A 9 -12.82 -6.49 -6.91
N GLY A 10 -13.69 -6.92 -7.83
CA GLY A 10 -13.25 -7.30 -9.17
C GLY A 10 -12.34 -8.52 -9.15
N ALA A 11 -11.22 -8.40 -9.87
CA ALA A 11 -10.14 -9.39 -9.90
C ALA A 11 -9.10 -9.20 -8.78
N HIS A 12 -9.29 -8.21 -7.90
CA HIS A 12 -8.35 -7.88 -6.85
C HIS A 12 -8.73 -8.53 -5.52
N VAL A 13 -7.72 -8.82 -4.71
CA VAL A 13 -7.89 -9.42 -3.37
C VAL A 13 -7.11 -8.60 -2.35
N ALA A 14 -7.77 -8.22 -1.27
CA ALA A 14 -7.16 -7.59 -0.12
C ALA A 14 -7.35 -8.45 1.14
N ARG A 15 -6.32 -8.56 1.97
CA ARG A 15 -6.35 -9.32 3.23
C ARG A 15 -5.68 -8.54 4.35
N LEU A 16 -6.35 -8.49 5.49
CA LEU A 16 -5.78 -7.93 6.71
C LEU A 16 -5.06 -9.04 7.48
N GLU A 17 -3.81 -8.76 7.82
CA GLU A 17 -2.90 -9.60 8.60
C GLU A 17 -2.43 -8.86 9.84
N GLN A 18 -2.20 -9.60 10.92
CA GLN A 18 -1.62 -9.09 12.17
C GLN A 18 -2.26 -7.80 12.71
N SER A 19 -3.53 -7.55 12.38
CA SER A 19 -4.34 -6.37 12.72
C SER A 19 -3.90 -5.03 12.11
N ASP A 20 -2.71 -4.92 11.52
CA ASP A 20 -2.12 -3.67 11.00
C ASP A 20 -1.36 -3.85 9.67
N VAL A 21 -1.51 -4.97 8.95
CA VAL A 21 -0.90 -5.20 7.64
C VAL A 21 -1.98 -5.52 6.61
N LEU A 22 -2.27 -4.58 5.72
CA LEU A 22 -3.12 -4.81 4.57
C LEU A 22 -2.28 -5.29 3.39
N VAL A 23 -2.46 -6.53 2.96
CA VAL A 23 -1.84 -7.06 1.74
C VAL A 23 -2.87 -7.04 0.62
N VAL A 24 -2.52 -6.43 -0.51
CA VAL A 24 -3.40 -6.30 -1.67
C VAL A 24 -2.70 -6.82 -2.92
N SER A 25 -3.36 -7.73 -3.62
CA SER A 25 -2.94 -8.22 -4.94
C SER A 25 -3.88 -7.67 -6.00
N PHE A 26 -3.33 -6.84 -6.89
CA PHE A 26 -4.04 -6.30 -8.05
C PHE A 26 -3.69 -7.12 -9.28
N SER A 27 -4.71 -7.71 -9.90
CA SER A 27 -4.61 -8.43 -11.18
C SER A 27 -5.53 -7.81 -12.22
N GLY A 28 -5.01 -7.62 -13.43
CA GLY A 28 -5.73 -7.03 -14.55
C GLY A 28 -5.99 -5.52 -14.43
N PRO A 29 -6.84 -4.98 -15.33
CA PRO A 29 -7.26 -3.59 -15.31
C PRO A 29 -8.04 -3.24 -14.04
N THR A 30 -7.69 -2.12 -13.42
CA THR A 30 -8.40 -1.52 -12.28
C THR A 30 -9.36 -0.46 -12.81
N SER A 31 -10.64 -0.70 -12.65
CA SER A 31 -11.72 0.25 -12.94
C SER A 31 -11.84 1.33 -11.86
N PHE A 32 -12.61 2.38 -12.17
CA PHE A 32 -12.87 3.45 -11.21
C PHE A 32 -13.60 2.98 -9.95
N ASP A 33 -14.53 2.03 -10.07
CA ASP A 33 -15.25 1.47 -8.92
C ASP A 33 -14.32 0.63 -8.04
N GLU A 34 -13.40 -0.12 -8.63
CA GLU A 34 -12.37 -0.88 -7.89
C GLU A 34 -11.34 0.05 -7.23
N ALA A 35 -10.98 1.15 -7.89
CA ALA A 35 -10.15 2.20 -7.30
C ALA A 35 -10.85 2.88 -6.11
N ARG A 36 -12.15 3.19 -6.24
CA ARG A 36 -12.97 3.69 -5.13
C ARG A 36 -13.01 2.69 -3.98
N ARG A 37 -13.26 1.42 -4.29
CA ARG A 37 -13.32 0.36 -3.29
C ARG A 37 -12.00 0.17 -2.54
N SER A 38 -10.86 0.34 -3.24
CA SER A 38 -9.53 0.29 -2.62
C SER A 38 -9.33 1.41 -1.59
N VAL A 39 -9.79 2.62 -1.92
CA VAL A 39 -9.76 3.77 -0.99
C VAL A 39 -10.68 3.53 0.20
N GLU A 40 -11.90 3.02 0.00
CA GLU A 40 -12.84 2.69 1.08
C GLU A 40 -12.24 1.68 2.07
N ILE A 41 -11.54 0.65 1.58
CA ILE A 41 -10.86 -0.33 2.44
C ILE A 41 -9.74 0.35 3.25
N CYS A 42 -8.97 1.24 2.62
CA CYS A 42 -7.92 1.99 3.32
C CYS A 42 -8.50 2.95 4.36
N GLU A 43 -9.62 3.62 4.07
CA GLU A 43 -10.33 4.49 5.00
C GLU A 43 -10.88 3.69 6.19
N GLU A 44 -11.52 2.55 5.92
CA GLU A 44 -12.06 1.66 6.96
C GLU A 44 -10.97 1.31 7.98
N LEU A 45 -9.78 0.90 7.52
CA LEU A 45 -8.67 0.52 8.39
C LEU A 45 -7.96 1.71 9.02
N GLY A 46 -7.67 2.74 8.21
CA GLY A 46 -6.96 3.95 8.64
C GLY A 46 -7.75 4.79 9.65
N SER A 47 -9.08 4.65 9.69
CA SER A 47 -9.93 5.25 10.71
C SER A 47 -9.79 4.58 12.09
N LEU A 48 -9.32 3.34 12.14
CA LEU A 48 -9.10 2.59 13.38
C LEU A 48 -7.69 2.81 13.91
N GLN A 49 -6.69 2.63 13.04
CA GLN A 49 -5.28 2.83 13.34
C GLN A 49 -4.46 2.91 12.04
N PRO A 50 -3.29 3.58 12.04
CA PRO A 50 -2.37 3.51 10.93
C PRO A 50 -1.92 2.05 10.67
N PHE A 51 -1.74 1.68 9.41
CA PHE A 51 -1.39 0.32 9.01
C PHE A 51 -0.30 0.30 7.92
N TYR A 52 0.34 -0.84 7.72
CA TYR A 52 1.22 -1.06 6.58
C TYR A 52 0.41 -1.55 5.39
N LEU A 53 0.65 -0.96 4.22
CA LEU A 53 0.06 -1.41 2.97
C LEU A 53 1.12 -2.14 2.14
N VAL A 54 0.89 -3.42 1.85
CA VAL A 54 1.70 -4.22 0.93
C VAL A 54 0.92 -4.39 -0.36
N MET A 55 1.45 -3.94 -1.49
CA MET A 55 0.78 -3.99 -2.77
C MET A 55 1.59 -4.80 -3.78
N ASP A 56 0.98 -5.85 -4.31
CA ASP A 56 1.42 -6.46 -5.56
C ASP A 56 0.62 -5.84 -6.71
N VAL A 57 1.30 -5.12 -7.58
CA VAL A 57 0.73 -4.47 -8.78
C VAL A 57 1.41 -4.96 -10.06
N SER A 58 2.17 -6.06 -9.98
CA SER A 58 2.98 -6.58 -11.09
C SER A 58 2.15 -6.95 -12.32
N ASP A 59 0.92 -7.41 -12.09
CA ASP A 59 -0.05 -7.80 -13.11
C ASP A 59 -1.23 -6.82 -13.21
N SER A 60 -1.07 -5.57 -12.78
CA SER A 60 -2.16 -4.59 -12.80
C SER A 60 -1.90 -3.42 -13.74
N THR A 61 -2.99 -2.90 -14.30
CA THR A 61 -3.01 -1.61 -14.98
C THR A 61 -4.09 -0.73 -14.35
N ILE A 62 -3.91 0.58 -14.41
CA ILE A 62 -4.87 1.55 -13.89
C ILE A 62 -4.93 2.75 -14.83
N ASP A 63 -6.14 3.20 -15.15
CA ASP A 63 -6.33 4.38 -15.97
C ASP A 63 -6.02 5.68 -15.19
N THR A 64 -5.83 6.77 -15.92
CA THR A 64 -5.48 8.08 -15.33
C THR A 64 -6.52 8.58 -14.32
N LYS A 65 -7.81 8.46 -14.62
CA LYS A 65 -8.90 8.95 -13.77
C LYS A 65 -8.94 8.19 -12.44
N SER A 66 -8.79 6.87 -12.51
CA SER A 66 -8.71 5.98 -11.35
C SER A 66 -7.46 6.26 -10.51
N ARG A 67 -6.30 6.47 -11.14
CA ARG A 67 -5.06 6.87 -10.44
C ARG A 67 -5.20 8.22 -9.73
N GLU A 68 -5.78 9.21 -10.40
CA GLU A 68 -6.01 10.54 -9.82
C GLU A 68 -6.95 10.47 -8.62
N TYR A 69 -8.02 9.68 -8.72
CA TYR A 69 -8.94 9.46 -7.61
C TYR A 69 -8.22 8.91 -6.37
N ILE A 70 -7.41 7.85 -6.54
CA ILE A 70 -6.63 7.28 -5.43
C ILE A 70 -5.72 8.34 -4.81
N SER A 71 -4.96 9.06 -5.63
CA SER A 71 -3.99 10.07 -5.14
C SER A 71 -4.62 11.22 -4.37
N ARG A 72 -5.89 11.55 -4.65
CA ARG A 72 -6.61 12.66 -3.99
C ARG A 72 -7.32 12.23 -2.71
N ASN A 73 -7.65 10.95 -2.57
CA ASN A 73 -8.49 10.48 -1.46
C ASN A 73 -7.72 9.65 -0.43
N LEU A 74 -6.56 9.10 -0.77
CA LEU A 74 -5.68 8.49 0.23
C LEU A 74 -5.05 9.57 1.11
N LYS A 75 -5.01 9.30 2.42
CA LYS A 75 -4.42 10.20 3.41
C LYS A 75 -3.15 9.59 3.99
N ALA A 76 -2.09 10.40 4.10
CA ALA A 76 -0.79 9.93 4.54
C ALA A 76 -0.83 9.34 5.97
N GLU A 77 -1.64 9.93 6.85
CA GLU A 77 -1.82 9.50 8.25
C GLU A 77 -2.41 8.10 8.42
N TRP A 78 -3.02 7.52 7.38
CA TRP A 78 -3.50 6.14 7.42
C TRP A 78 -2.38 5.11 7.36
N PHE A 79 -1.17 5.51 6.98
CA PHE A 79 -0.11 4.57 6.65
C PHE A 79 1.10 4.69 7.57
N HIS A 80 1.51 3.55 8.10
CA HIS A 80 2.84 3.37 8.68
C HIS A 80 3.94 3.24 7.62
N GLY A 81 3.57 2.85 6.40
CA GLY A 81 4.48 2.64 5.27
C GLY A 81 3.78 1.87 4.15
N ILE A 82 4.24 2.05 2.92
CA ILE A 82 3.72 1.34 1.73
C ILE A 82 4.85 0.52 1.10
N LEU A 83 4.59 -0.76 0.81
CA LEU A 83 5.57 -1.68 0.25
C LEU A 83 5.04 -2.26 -1.06
N TYR A 84 5.72 -1.96 -2.17
CA TYR A 84 5.42 -2.55 -3.48
C TYR A 84 6.19 -3.87 -3.66
N VAL A 85 5.47 -4.93 -4.01
CA VAL A 85 5.98 -6.27 -4.28
C VAL A 85 6.03 -6.53 -5.78
N GLY A 86 7.00 -7.32 -6.23
CA GLY A 86 6.97 -7.92 -7.58
C GLY A 86 7.34 -6.99 -8.75
N LEU A 87 7.55 -5.69 -8.52
CA LEU A 87 7.94 -4.77 -9.59
C LEU A 87 9.33 -5.10 -10.17
N GLY A 88 9.47 -5.07 -11.50
CA GLY A 88 10.76 -5.17 -12.18
C GLY A 88 11.65 -3.92 -11.98
N LEU A 89 12.94 -4.01 -12.28
CA LEU A 89 13.90 -2.92 -12.02
C LEU A 89 13.51 -1.58 -12.67
N ALA A 90 13.01 -1.61 -13.92
CA ALA A 90 12.56 -0.41 -14.63
C ALA A 90 11.32 0.23 -13.99
N GLN A 91 10.33 -0.58 -13.60
CA GLN A 91 9.13 -0.10 -12.92
C GLN A 91 9.45 0.51 -11.55
N ARG A 92 10.37 -0.11 -10.80
CA ARG A 92 10.86 0.44 -9.51
C ARG A 92 11.54 1.79 -9.69
N ALA A 93 12.40 1.95 -10.71
CA ALA A 93 13.09 3.21 -10.96
C ALA A 93 12.09 4.34 -11.29
N MET A 94 11.09 4.06 -12.11
CA MET A 94 10.04 5.02 -12.45
C MET A 94 9.21 5.39 -11.22
N ALA A 95 8.77 4.40 -10.43
CA ALA A 95 8.00 4.63 -9.23
C ALA A 95 8.78 5.44 -8.18
N LYS A 96 10.07 5.16 -7.98
CA LYS A 96 10.96 5.94 -7.11
C LYS A 96 11.10 7.40 -7.56
N ALA A 97 11.20 7.66 -8.87
CA ALA A 97 11.27 9.03 -9.38
C ALA A 97 9.98 9.83 -9.08
N ILE A 98 8.81 9.19 -9.23
CA ILE A 98 7.52 9.81 -8.90
C ILE A 98 7.42 10.09 -7.40
N LEU A 99 7.77 9.13 -6.56
CA LEU A 99 7.73 9.28 -5.10
C LEU A 99 8.68 10.38 -4.62
N LEU A 100 9.88 10.47 -5.20
CA LEU A 100 10.85 11.51 -4.88
C LEU A 100 10.31 12.91 -5.24
N ALA A 101 9.64 13.05 -6.39
CA ALA A 101 8.98 14.30 -6.75
C ALA A 101 7.86 14.66 -5.76
N LEU A 102 7.03 13.70 -5.36
CA LEU A 102 5.96 13.91 -4.37
C LEU A 102 6.52 14.32 -3.00
N TYR A 103 7.61 13.68 -2.56
CA TYR A 103 8.33 13.99 -1.32
C TYR A 103 8.87 15.43 -1.33
N PHE A 104 9.56 15.85 -2.41
CA PHE A 104 10.09 17.21 -2.51
C PHE A 104 9.01 18.30 -2.57
N THR A 105 7.80 17.97 -3.00
CA THR A 105 6.66 18.90 -2.96
C THR A 105 5.96 18.96 -1.60
N GLY A 106 6.41 18.18 -0.60
CA GLY A 106 5.79 18.09 0.73
C GLY A 106 4.41 17.42 0.73
N LYS A 107 4.00 16.83 -0.39
CA LYS A 107 2.64 16.27 -0.58
C LYS A 107 2.51 14.82 -0.10
N TRP A 108 3.62 14.17 0.26
CA TRP A 108 3.61 12.78 0.71
C TRP A 108 4.75 12.52 1.69
N SER A 109 4.42 12.12 2.92
CA SER A 109 5.38 11.86 4.00
C SER A 109 5.51 10.38 4.36
N VAL A 110 4.71 9.50 3.74
CA VAL A 110 4.73 8.06 4.04
C VAL A 110 5.95 7.42 3.40
N GLU A 111 6.68 6.60 4.17
CA GLU A 111 7.79 5.80 3.64
C GLU A 111 7.28 4.77 2.61
N VAL A 112 7.98 4.68 1.48
CA VAL A 112 7.64 3.74 0.41
C VAL A 112 8.83 2.89 0.01
N ASP A 113 8.62 1.57 -0.01
CA ASP A 113 9.66 0.58 -0.34
C ASP A 113 9.26 -0.31 -1.50
N PHE A 114 10.28 -0.87 -2.13
CA PHE A 114 10.14 -1.81 -3.23
C PHE A 114 10.88 -3.08 -2.85
N VAL A 115 10.12 -4.16 -2.63
CA VAL A 115 10.65 -5.44 -2.17
C VAL A 115 10.37 -6.53 -3.19
N PRO A 116 11.23 -7.56 -3.30
CA PRO A 116 11.08 -8.59 -4.33
C PRO A 116 9.92 -9.54 -4.07
N THR A 117 9.56 -9.76 -2.80
CA THR A 117 8.54 -10.73 -2.39
C THR A 117 7.74 -10.20 -1.20
N GLU A 118 6.56 -10.75 -0.98
CA GLU A 118 5.77 -10.45 0.21
C GLU A 118 6.49 -10.85 1.50
N GLN A 119 7.23 -11.97 1.51
CA GLN A 119 8.04 -12.37 2.67
C GLN A 119 9.08 -11.30 3.03
N ALA A 120 9.71 -10.68 2.03
CA ALA A 120 10.62 -9.55 2.26
C ALA A 120 9.89 -8.31 2.79
N ALA A 121 8.64 -8.08 2.37
CA ALA A 121 7.77 -7.03 2.92
C ALA A 121 7.54 -7.24 4.42
N HIS A 122 7.13 -8.45 4.80
CA HIS A 122 6.89 -8.82 6.20
C HIS A 122 8.15 -8.69 7.06
N ALA A 123 9.30 -9.13 6.55
CA ALA A 123 10.57 -8.99 7.26
C ALA A 123 10.95 -7.51 7.50
N LEU A 124 10.70 -6.63 6.53
CA LEU A 124 10.94 -5.20 6.68
C LEU A 124 9.96 -4.55 7.67
N ILE A 125 8.68 -4.94 7.62
CA ILE A 125 7.64 -4.48 8.55
C ILE A 125 8.03 -4.80 10.00
N LEU A 126 8.48 -6.04 10.27
CA LEU A 126 8.92 -6.44 11.61
C LEU A 126 10.06 -5.55 12.13
N ARG A 127 11.10 -5.33 11.33
CA ARG A 127 12.22 -4.44 11.69
C ARG A 127 11.76 -3.02 11.98
N ARG A 128 10.83 -2.48 11.20
CA ARG A 128 10.27 -1.14 11.42
C ARG A 128 9.43 -1.05 12.68
N ARG A 129 8.67 -2.09 13.02
CA ARG A 129 7.93 -2.14 14.28
C ARG A 129 8.88 -2.09 15.47
N GLU A 130 9.96 -2.87 15.43
CA GLU A 130 11.01 -2.86 16.47
C GLU A 130 11.63 -1.46 16.60
N GLN A 131 11.97 -0.82 15.49
CA GLN A 131 12.51 0.55 15.49
C GLN A 131 11.53 1.56 16.08
N ARG A 132 10.24 1.51 15.72
CA ARG A 132 9.23 2.42 16.27
C ARG A 132 9.02 2.24 17.77
N LEU A 133 8.98 0.99 18.24
CA LEU A 133 8.89 0.70 19.67
C LEU A 133 10.11 1.25 20.42
N ALA A 134 11.31 1.15 19.85
CA ALA A 134 12.53 1.70 20.45
C ALA A 134 12.59 3.23 20.47
N HIS A 135 11.96 3.93 19.53
CA HIS A 135 11.89 5.40 19.50
C HIS A 135 10.74 5.98 20.34
N ALA A 136 9.77 5.16 20.73
CA ALA A 136 8.63 5.54 21.57
C ALA A 136 8.86 5.28 23.07
N ALA A 137 9.95 4.59 23.42
CA ALA A 137 10.39 4.31 24.79
C ALA A 137 11.41 5.35 25.26
#